data_AF-A0A4Y2TUA7-F1
#
_entry.id   AF-A0A4Y2TUA7-F1
#
_cell.length_a   1.000
_cell.length_b   1.000
_cell.length_c   1.000
_cell.angle_alpha   90.00
_cell.angle_beta   90.00
_cell.angle_gamma   90.00
#
_symmetry.space_group_name_H-M   'P 1'
#
loop_
_entity.id
_entity.type
_entity.pdbx_description
1 polymer ?
#
loop_
_entity_poly.entity_id
_entity_poly.type
_entity_poly.pdbx_seq_one_letter_code
_entity_poly.pdbx_strand_id
1 'polypeptide(L)'
;MTTSPVSTYSWTDNEFILDTDTNHKGRGVVLSQKIGNEECVIAYFSRSLGKPERNYFVTRKKLLAVVKSIEHLNHYLYGRRFLLRTDHASLR
;
A
#
# COMPACT_ATOMS: atom_id res chain seq x y z
N MET A 1 36.00 13.97 -25.39
CA MET A 1 34.61 13.53 -25.61
C MET A 1 34.06 13.12 -24.27
N THR A 2 33.15 13.92 -23.70
CA THR A 2 32.66 13.77 -22.33
C THR A 2 31.65 12.63 -22.30
N THR A 3 32.04 11.47 -21.78
CA THR A 3 31.10 10.38 -21.49
C THR A 3 30.26 10.77 -20.28
N SER A 4 29.03 11.22 -20.53
CA SER A 4 28.04 11.44 -19.48
C SER A 4 27.81 10.14 -18.70
N PRO A 5 27.93 10.13 -17.36
CA PRO A 5 27.53 8.97 -16.59
C PRO A 5 26.00 8.87 -16.68
N VAL A 6 25.52 7.89 -17.43
CA VAL A 6 24.10 7.53 -17.39
C VAL A 6 23.87 6.88 -16.04
N SER A 7 23.44 7.68 -15.07
CA SER A 7 22.89 7.18 -13.81
C SER A 7 21.50 6.64 -14.09
N THR A 8 21.43 5.40 -14.58
CA THR A 8 20.23 4.58 -14.55
C THR A 8 19.95 4.17 -13.11
N TYR A 9 19.64 5.14 -12.25
CA TYR A 9 18.88 4.85 -11.04
C TYR A 9 17.44 4.70 -11.51
N SER A 10 17.05 3.47 -11.82
CA SER A 10 15.70 3.05 -12.15
C SER A 10 14.77 3.28 -10.96
N TRP A 11 14.45 4.54 -10.65
CA TRP A 11 13.44 4.94 -9.67
C TRP A 11 12.07 4.26 -9.92
N THR A 12 11.88 3.78 -11.15
CA THR A 12 10.69 3.08 -11.63
C THR A 12 10.63 1.58 -11.33
N ASP A 13 11.74 0.90 -11.06
CA ASP A 13 11.74 -0.56 -10.85
C ASP A 13 11.67 -0.97 -9.37
N ASN A 14 11.78 0.00 -8.48
CA ASN A 14 11.71 -0.22 -7.04
C ASN A 14 10.32 -0.73 -6.63
N GLU A 15 10.30 -1.86 -5.92
CA GLU A 15 9.08 -2.53 -5.47
C GLU A 15 8.30 -1.63 -4.49
N PHE A 16 7.02 -1.42 -4.80
CA PHE A 16 6.08 -0.79 -3.87
C PHE A 16 5.53 -1.82 -2.90
N ILE A 17 5.33 -1.41 -1.67
CA ILE A 17 4.80 -2.24 -0.60
C ILE A 17 3.58 -1.53 -0.06
N LEU A 18 2.44 -2.21 -0.07
CA LEU A 18 1.18 -1.70 0.45
C LEU A 18 0.83 -2.46 1.73
N ASP A 19 1.10 -1.84 2.87
CA ASP A 19 0.75 -2.37 4.19
C ASP A 19 -0.65 -1.91 4.57
N THR A 20 -1.55 -2.84 4.85
CA THR A 20 -2.95 -2.55 5.21
C THR A 20 -3.28 -3.13 6.58
N ASP A 21 -3.75 -2.26 7.49
CA ASP A 21 -4.35 -2.62 8.77
C ASP A 21 -5.84 -2.25 8.79
N THR A 22 -6.64 -3.16 9.34
CA THR A 22 -8.08 -2.95 9.46
C THR A 22 -8.57 -3.34 10.84
N ASN A 23 -9.30 -2.43 11.48
CA ASN A 23 -9.96 -2.68 12.73
C ASN A 23 -11.49 -2.50 12.60
N HIS A 24 -12.19 -2.58 13.73
CA HIS A 24 -13.65 -2.46 13.80
C HIS A 24 -14.17 -1.03 13.54
N LYS A 25 -13.33 0.00 13.72
CA LYS A 25 -13.67 1.43 13.58
C LYS A 25 -13.24 2.02 12.24
N GLY A 26 -12.14 1.54 11.67
CA GLY A 26 -11.49 2.15 10.52
C GLY A 26 -10.43 1.25 9.89
N ARG A 27 -9.84 1.78 8.83
CA ARG A 27 -8.81 1.12 8.03
C ARG A 27 -7.67 2.11 7.83
N GLY A 28 -6.45 1.62 7.96
CA GLY A 28 -5.22 2.36 7.71
C GLY A 28 -4.37 1.62 6.69
N VAL A 29 -3.73 2.37 5.81
CA VAL A 29 -2.82 1.85 4.79
C VAL A 29 -1.59 2.73 4.72
N VAL A 30 -0.45 2.07 4.56
CA VAL A 30 0.85 2.68 4.36
C VAL A 30 1.36 2.20 3.01
N LEU A 31 1.74 3.14 2.16
CA LEU A 31 2.46 2.87 0.93
C LEU A 31 3.93 3.16 1.14
N SER A 32 4.75 2.14 1.03
CA SER A 32 6.19 2.22 1.11
C SER A 32 6.82 1.82 -0.23
N GLN A 33 8.05 2.23 -0.46
CA GLN A 33 8.85 1.79 -1.60
C GLN A 33 10.24 1.41 -1.11
N LYS A 34 10.76 0.34 -1.69
CA LYS A 34 12.12 -0.10 -1.40
C LYS A 34 13.12 0.75 -2.18
N ILE A 35 13.87 1.61 -1.50
CA ILE A 35 14.91 2.45 -2.09
C ILE A 35 16.26 1.88 -1.66
N GLY A 36 16.93 1.18 -2.57
CA GLY A 36 18.15 0.43 -2.24
C GLY A 36 17.84 -0.73 -1.29
N ASN A 37 18.35 -0.66 -0.05
CA ASN A 37 18.16 -1.70 0.97
C ASN A 37 17.19 -1.30 2.10
N GLU A 38 16.55 -0.11 1.99
CA GLU A 38 15.65 0.42 3.01
C GLU A 38 14.21 0.57 2.47
N GLU A 39 13.22 0.36 3.32
CA GLU A 39 11.81 0.64 3.02
C GLU A 39 11.50 2.08 3.44
N CYS A 40 11.18 2.94 2.47
CA CYS A 40 10.82 4.33 2.70
C CYS A 40 9.32 4.52 2.52
N VAL A 41 8.65 5.12 3.51
CA VAL A 41 7.22 5.42 3.40
C VAL A 41 7.00 6.61 2.47
N ILE A 42 6.11 6.45 1.48
CA ILE A 42 5.74 7.48 0.51
C ILE A 42 4.41 8.13 0.87
N ALA A 43 3.44 7.34 1.31
CA ALA A 43 2.10 7.84 1.56
C ALA A 43 1.37 7.07 2.66
N TYR A 44 0.47 7.78 3.33
CA TYR A 44 -0.47 7.20 4.29
C TYR A 44 -1.89 7.44 3.81
N PHE A 45 -2.74 6.42 3.93
CA PHE A 45 -4.16 6.53 3.65
C PHE A 45 -4.93 5.91 4.80
N SER A 46 -5.83 6.66 5.42
CA SER A 46 -6.71 6.09 6.46
C SER A 46 -8.13 6.58 6.27
N ARG A 47 -9.08 5.70 6.54
CA ARG A 47 -10.50 6.02 6.43
C ARG A 47 -11.32 5.24 7.45
N SER A 48 -12.18 5.95 8.16
CA SER A 48 -13.19 5.37 9.04
C SER A 48 -14.18 4.50 8.26
N LEU A 49 -14.59 3.38 8.84
CA LEU A 49 -15.63 2.52 8.28
C LEU A 49 -17.00 3.17 8.48
N GLY A 50 -17.78 3.31 7.41
CA GLY A 50 -19.16 3.73 7.46
C GLY A 50 -20.06 2.72 8.19
N LYS A 51 -21.27 3.14 8.59
CA LYS A 51 -22.27 2.29 9.26
C LYS A 51 -22.47 0.92 8.57
N PRO A 52 -22.67 0.82 7.24
CA PRO A 52 -22.85 -0.49 6.60
C PRO A 52 -21.55 -1.32 6.57
N GLU A 53 -20.39 -0.68 6.39
CA GLU A 53 -19.09 -1.36 6.30
C GLU A 53 -18.65 -1.95 7.65
N ARG A 54 -19.10 -1.36 8.76
CA ARG A 54 -18.86 -1.89 10.11
C ARG A 54 -19.53 -3.25 10.36
N ASN A 55 -20.60 -3.57 9.64
CA ASN A 55 -21.30 -4.85 9.77
C ASN A 55 -20.68 -5.97 8.93
N TYR A 56 -19.68 -5.66 8.09
CA TYR A 56 -19.00 -6.68 7.30
C TYR A 56 -18.12 -7.59 8.17
N PHE A 57 -18.03 -8.86 7.77
CA PHE A 57 -17.04 -9.80 8.30
C PHE A 57 -15.61 -9.27 8.09
N VAL A 58 -14.69 -9.68 8.96
CA VAL A 58 -13.28 -9.24 8.96
C VAL A 58 -12.64 -9.36 7.58
N THR A 59 -12.84 -10.48 6.88
CA THR A 59 -12.32 -10.69 5.52
C THR A 59 -12.85 -9.67 4.51
N ARG A 60 -14.15 -9.35 4.56
CA ARG A 60 -14.75 -8.33 3.66
C ARG A 60 -14.24 -6.93 4.00
N LYS A 61 -14.03 -6.61 5.28
CA LYS A 61 -13.45 -5.33 5.69
C LYS A 61 -12.02 -5.15 5.17
N LYS A 62 -11.22 -6.21 5.25
CA LYS A 62 -9.85 -6.26 4.70
C LYS A 62 -9.84 -6.08 3.21
N LEU A 63 -10.64 -6.85 2.47
CA LEU A 63 -10.73 -6.70 1.02
C LEU A 63 -11.16 -5.28 0.62
N LEU A 64 -12.15 -4.72 1.32
CA LEU A 64 -12.61 -3.36 1.05
C LEU A 64 -11.54 -2.30 1.37
N ALA A 65 -10.70 -2.53 2.39
CA ALA A 65 -9.54 -1.69 2.66
C ALA A 65 -8.57 -1.71 1.48
N VAL A 66 -8.17 -2.89 1.04
CA VAL A 66 -7.23 -3.07 -0.07
C VAL A 66 -7.75 -2.39 -1.33
N VAL A 67 -9.01 -2.66 -1.71
CA VAL A 67 -9.61 -2.05 -2.92
C VAL A 67 -9.64 -0.53 -2.81
N LYS A 68 -10.11 0.03 -1.69
CA LYS A 68 -10.19 1.48 -1.51
C LYS A 68 -8.83 2.15 -1.51
N SER A 69 -7.82 1.48 -0.98
CA SER A 69 -6.46 1.98 -0.94
C SER A 69 -5.79 1.94 -2.31
N ILE A 70 -6.03 0.88 -3.09
CA ILE A 70 -5.55 0.80 -4.48
C ILE A 70 -6.25 1.87 -5.34
N GLU A 71 -7.56 2.08 -5.16
CA GLU A 71 -8.29 3.16 -5.83
C GLU A 71 -7.70 4.54 -5.50
N HIS A 72 -7.37 4.78 -4.23
CA HIS A 72 -6.81 6.06 -3.79
C HIS A 72 -5.35 6.27 -4.25
N LEU A 73 -4.54 5.22 -4.14
CA LEU A 73 -3.12 5.20 -4.50
C LEU A 73 -2.89 4.78 -5.95
N ASN A 74 -3.93 4.82 -6.78
CA ASN A 74 -3.87 4.42 -8.19
C ASN A 74 -2.75 5.18 -8.92
N HIS A 75 -2.58 6.47 -8.63
CA HIS A 75 -1.51 7.30 -9.19
C HIS A 75 -0.09 6.76 -8.94
N TYR A 76 0.15 5.98 -7.88
CA TYR A 76 1.43 5.31 -7.61
C TYR A 76 1.46 3.87 -8.13
N LEU A 77 0.37 3.14 -7.98
CA LEU A 77 0.30 1.68 -8.22
C LEU A 77 -0.07 1.32 -9.66
N TYR A 78 -0.59 2.26 -10.45
CA TYR A 78 -1.09 1.97 -11.79
C TYR A 78 0.02 1.45 -12.71
N GLY A 79 -0.20 0.27 -13.29
CA GLY A 79 0.75 -0.38 -14.20
C GLY A 79 2.03 -0.89 -13.53
N ARG A 80 2.09 -0.92 -12.18
CA ARG A 80 3.26 -1.37 -11.44
C ARG A 80 2.95 -2.61 -10.60
N ARG A 81 3.97 -3.45 -10.42
CA ARG A 81 3.91 -4.54 -9.45
C ARG A 81 4.16 -3.99 -8.05
N PHE A 82 3.40 -4.48 -7.09
CA PHE A 82 3.54 -4.11 -5.69
C PHE A 82 3.26 -5.33 -4.80
N LEU A 83 3.90 -5.35 -3.65
CA LEU A 83 3.69 -6.33 -2.60
C LEU A 83 2.56 -5.86 -1.69
N LEU A 84 1.46 -6.61 -1.64
CA LEU A 84 0.38 -6.35 -0.70
C LEU A 84 0.64 -7.11 0.61
N ARG A 85 0.86 -6.37 1.71
CA ARG A 85 0.97 -6.90 3.06
C ARG A 85 -0.30 -6.51 3.81
N THR A 86 -1.11 -7.47 4.21
CA THR A 86 -2.29 -7.20 5.03
C THR A 86 -2.12 -7.87 6.37
N ASP A 87 -2.35 -7.15 7.46
CA ASP A 87 -2.30 -7.76 8.78
C ASP A 87 -3.46 -8.74 8.92
N HIS A 88 -3.15 -10.01 8.70
CA HIS A 88 -3.91 -11.14 9.19
C HIS A 88 -3.17 -11.70 10.40
N ALA A 89 -3.09 -10.88 11.46
CA ALA A 89 -3.28 -11.39 12.81
C ALA A 89 -4.64 -12.11 12.83
N SER A 90 -4.67 -13.33 12.30
CA SER A 90 -5.43 -14.40 12.87
C SER A 90 -4.94 -14.49 14.31
N LEU A 91 -5.56 -13.69 15.18
CA LEU A 91 -5.40 -13.75 16.62
C LEU A 91 -5.49 -15.23 17.00
N ARG A 92 -4.40 -15.74 17.55
CA ARG A 92 -4.40 -17.00 18.29
C ARG A 92 -4.77 -16.70 19.73
#